data_AF-A0A2V7WY31-F1
#
_entry.id   AF-A0A2V7WY31-F1
#
_cell.length_a   1.000
_cell.length_b   1.000
_cell.length_c   1.000
_cell.angle_alpha   90.00
_cell.angle_beta   90.00
_cell.angle_gamma   90.00
#
_symmetry.space_group_name_H-M   'P 1'
#
loop_
_entity.id
_entity.type
_entity.pdbx_description
1 polymer ?
#
loop_
_entity_poly.entity_id
_entity_poly.type
_entity_poly.pdbx_seq_one_letter_code
_entity_poly.pdbx_strand_id
1 'polypeptide(L)' 'MALASSLSDHDLLARIGVLAGNEREATVELVAHLAVLDARPALFAAEGHGSLFTYCTEMLRLSEDATCNRIHAARACR' A
#
# COMPACT_ATOMS: atom_id res chain seq x y z
N MET A 1 7.27 -9.50 21.04
CA MET A 1 6.67 -10.19 19.87
C MET A 1 6.75 -11.69 20.15
N ALA A 2 5.61 -12.38 20.26
CA ALA A 2 5.63 -13.84 20.31
C ALA A 2 6.08 -14.37 18.94
N LEU A 3 6.91 -15.41 18.93
CA LEU A 3 7.27 -16.11 17.70
C LEU A 3 6.00 -16.80 17.18
N ALA A 4 5.74 -16.71 15.87
CA ALA A 4 4.54 -17.32 15.29
C ALA A 4 4.46 -18.84 15.58
N SER A 5 5.62 -19.49 15.66
CA SER A 5 5.76 -20.92 15.99
C SER A 5 5.45 -21.28 17.44
N SER A 6 5.32 -20.31 18.36
CA SER A 6 4.98 -20.56 19.76
C SER A 6 3.52 -20.30 20.10
N LEU A 7 2.69 -19.90 19.13
CA LEU A 7 1.26 -19.66 19.32
C LEU A 7 0.48 -20.97 19.23
N SER A 8 -0.63 -21.07 19.98
CA SER A 8 -1.64 -22.10 19.72
C SER A 8 -2.31 -21.84 18.36
N ASP A 9 -2.93 -22.86 17.76
CA ASP A 9 -3.66 -22.69 16.49
C ASP A 9 -4.74 -21.60 16.58
N HIS A 10 -5.43 -21.52 17.71
CA HIS A 10 -6.46 -20.50 17.96
C HIS A 10 -5.84 -19.09 17.98
N ASP A 11 -4.76 -18.90 18.72
CA ASP A 11 -4.09 -17.60 18.83
C ASP A 11 -3.43 -17.20 17.51
N LEU A 12 -2.89 -18.16 16.75
CA LEU A 12 -2.31 -17.93 15.44
C LEU A 12 -3.37 -17.40 14.46
N LEU A 13 -4.54 -18.05 14.39
CA LEU A 13 -5.64 -17.62 13.53
C LEU A 13 -6.16 -16.23 13.92
N ALA A 14 -6.36 -15.99 15.23
CA ALA A 14 -6.77 -14.68 15.73
C ALA A 14 -5.73 -13.60 15.38
N ARG A 15 -4.43 -13.91 15.54
CA ARG A 15 -3.34 -12.99 15.21
C ARG A 15 -3.26 -12.67 13.73
N ILE A 16 -3.44 -13.66 12.85
CA ILE A 16 -3.49 -13.45 11.40
C ILE A 16 -4.62 -12.51 11.03
N GLY A 17 -5.81 -12.67 11.63
CA GLY A 17 -6.95 -11.78 11.40
C GLY A 17 -6.65 -10.31 11.77
N VAL A 18 -6.00 -10.09 12.92
CA VAL A 18 -5.56 -8.75 13.35
C VAL A 18 -4.52 -8.18 12.38
N LEU A 19 -3.51 -8.96 11.99
CA LEU A 19 -2.47 -8.50 11.06
C LEU A 19 -3.05 -8.15 9.69
N ALA A 20 -3.97 -8.95 9.17
CA ALA A 20 -4.67 -8.66 7.93
C ALA A 20 -5.55 -7.40 8.04
N GLY A 21 -6.12 -7.12 9.21
CA GLY A 21 -6.81 -5.86 9.50
C GLY A 21 -5.86 -4.67 9.38
N ASN A 22 -4.74 -4.72 10.09
CA ASN A 22 -3.73 -3.67 10.09
C ASN A 22 -3.13 -3.44 8.69
N GLU A 23 -2.90 -4.51 7.93
CA GLU A 23 -2.41 -4.42 6.55
C GLU A 23 -3.40 -3.68 5.64
N ARG A 24 -4.71 -3.97 5.79
CA ARG A 24 -5.77 -3.26 5.05
C ARG A 24 -5.85 -1.79 5.45
N GLU A 25 -5.78 -1.47 6.74
CA GLU A 25 -5.80 -0.08 7.22
C GLU A 25 -4.63 0.71 6.65
N ALA A 26 -3.41 0.18 6.71
CA ALA A 26 -2.23 0.81 6.11
C ALA A 26 -2.38 0.97 4.59
N THR A 27 -2.98 -0.01 3.92
CA THR A 27 -3.24 0.07 2.46
C THR A 27 -4.28 1.15 2.13
N VAL A 28 -5.35 1.28 2.92
CA VAL A 28 -6.36 2.34 2.74
C VAL A 28 -5.72 3.71 2.91
N GLU A 29 -4.91 3.90 3.95
CA GLU A 29 -4.19 5.15 4.18
C GLU A 29 -3.24 5.47 3.02
N LEU A 30 -2.46 4.49 2.55
CA LEU A 30 -1.59 4.66 1.38
C LEU A 30 -2.39 5.09 0.14
N VAL A 31 -3.50 4.40 -0.17
CA VAL A 31 -4.36 4.72 -1.33
C VAL A 31 -4.90 6.16 -1.25
N ALA A 32 -5.34 6.60 -0.07
CA ALA A 32 -5.81 7.98 0.12
C ALA A 32 -4.70 9.02 -0.15
N HIS A 33 -3.47 8.76 0.30
CA HIS A 33 -2.33 9.64 0.03
C HIS A 33 -1.92 9.63 -1.45
N LEU A 34 -1.95 8.45 -2.09
CA LEU A 34 -1.72 8.34 -3.53
C LEU A 34 -2.77 9.11 -4.34
N ALA A 35 -4.01 9.19 -3.87
CA ALA A 35 -5.05 9.98 -4.53
C ALA A 35 -4.70 11.47 -4.55
N VAL A 36 -4.17 12.00 -3.44
CA VAL A 36 -3.68 13.38 -3.35
C VAL A 36 -2.42 13.58 -4.19
N LEU A 37 -1.50 12.61 -4.22
CA LEU A 37 -0.27 12.67 -4.99
C LEU A 37 -0.52 12.66 -6.50
N ASP A 38 -1.47 11.86 -7.00
CA ASP A 38 -1.85 11.81 -8.42
C ASP A 38 -2.41 13.16 -8.91
N ALA A 39 -2.99 13.97 -8.02
CA ALA A 39 -3.43 15.34 -8.31
C ALA A 39 -2.28 16.37 -8.27
N ARG A 40 -1.07 15.97 -7.87
CA ARG A 40 0.12 16.84 -7.72
C ARG A 40 1.33 16.26 -8.46
N PRO A 41 1.28 16.14 -9.80
CA PRO A 41 2.31 15.46 -10.58
C PRO A 41 3.71 16.09 -10.48
N ALA A 42 3.80 17.38 -10.12
CA ALA A 42 5.08 18.05 -9.88
C ALA A 42 5.91 17.39 -8.77
N LEU A 43 5.29 16.71 -7.79
CA LEU A 43 6.01 16.09 -6.67
C LEU A 43 6.83 14.88 -7.10
N PHE A 44 6.24 13.91 -7.81
CA PHE A 44 7.00 12.76 -8.30
C PHE A 44 7.88 13.10 -9.50
N ALA A 45 7.54 14.14 -10.27
CA ALA A 45 8.39 14.63 -11.34
C ALA A 45 9.68 15.28 -10.80
N ALA A 46 9.61 15.99 -9.67
CA ALA A 46 10.80 16.57 -9.02
C ALA A 46 11.77 15.50 -8.51
N GLU A 47 11.25 14.31 -8.16
CA GLU A 47 12.02 13.13 -7.78
C GLU A 47 12.53 12.32 -9.00
N GLY A 48 12.27 12.79 -10.23
CA GLY A 48 12.77 12.14 -11.46
C GLY A 48 11.87 11.05 -12.04
N HIS A 49 10.66 10.86 -11.52
CA HIS A 49 9.73 9.85 -12.03
C HIS A 49 8.73 10.47 -13.02
N GLY A 50 8.64 9.89 -14.23
CA GLY A 50 7.78 10.39 -15.30
C GLY A 50 6.27 10.15 -15.11
N SER A 51 5.90 9.35 -14.11
CA SER A 51 4.49 9.05 -13.79
C SER A 51 4.34 8.55 -12.35
N LEU A 52 3.12 8.60 -11.82
CA LEU A 52 2.81 7.98 -10.53
C LEU A 52 3.07 6.47 -10.54
N PHE A 53 2.88 5.80 -11.68
CA PHE A 53 3.20 4.38 -11.84
C PHE A 53 4.69 4.12 -11.62
N THR A 54 5.55 4.87 -12.30
CA THR A 54 7.01 4.79 -12.17
C THR A 54 7.45 5.09 -10.74
N TYR A 55 6.87 6.10 -10.09
CA TYR A 55 7.13 6.40 -8.68
C TYR A 55 6.79 5.21 -7.76
N CYS A 56 5.62 4.61 -7.93
CA CYS A 56 5.18 3.47 -7.11
C CYS A 56 6.05 2.21 -7.32
N THR A 57 6.45 1.90 -8.55
CA THR A 57 7.26 0.69 -8.82
C THR A 57 8.72 0.89 -8.44
N GLU A 58 9.29 2.06 -8.68
CA GLU A 58 10.72 2.32 -8.44
C GLU A 58 11.00 2.76 -7.00
N MET A 59 10.25 3.74 -6.48
CA MET A 59 10.48 4.33 -5.15
C MET A 59 9.78 3.53 -4.05
N LEU A 60 8.51 3.16 -4.25
CA LEU A 60 7.75 2.37 -3.25
C LEU A 60 7.97 0.86 -3.38
N ARG A 61 8.70 0.40 -4.40
CA ARG A 61 9.05 -1.01 -4.65
C ARG A 61 7.83 -1.92 -4.75
N LEU A 62 6.69 -1.37 -5.16
CA LEU A 62 5.47 -2.14 -5.40
C LEU A 62 5.63 -2.95 -6.69
N SER A 63 5.01 -4.14 -6.74
CA SER A 63 4.87 -4.84 -8.01
C SER A 63 3.99 -4.02 -8.97
N GLU A 64 4.09 -4.29 -10.27
CA GLU A 64 3.27 -3.62 -11.27
C GLU A 64 1.77 -3.83 -11.00
N ASP A 65 1.36 -5.07 -10.65
CA ASP A 65 -0.02 -5.38 -10.28
C ASP A 65 -0.48 -4.59 -9.05
N ALA A 66 0.34 -4.58 -7.98
CA ALA A 66 0.07 -3.82 -6.77
C ALA A 66 -0.08 -2.31 -7.05
N THR A 67 0.73 -1.79 -7.98
CA THR A 67 0.72 -0.39 -8.41
C THR A 67 -0.55 -0.06 -9.19
N CYS A 68 -0.88 -0.87 -10.21
CA CYS A 68 -2.11 -0.70 -11.00
C CYS A 68 -3.35 -0.70 -10.11
N ASN A 69 -3.47 -1.69 -9.22
CA ASN A 69 -4.60 -1.81 -8.30
C ASN A 69 -4.73 -0.58 -7.38
N ARG A 70 -3.62 -0.12 -6.80
CA ARG A 70 -3.61 1.04 -5.90
C ARG A 70 -3.87 2.36 -6.63
N ILE A 71 -3.33 2.55 -7.83
CA ILE A 71 -3.62 3.73 -8.64
C ILE A 71 -5.09 3.75 -9.02
N HIS A 72 -5.65 2.66 -9.53
CA HIS A 72 -7.08 2.59 -9.87
C HIS A 72 -7.97 2.90 -8.66
N ALA A 73 -7.68 2.31 -7.50
CA ALA A 73 -8.40 2.61 -6.27
C ALA A 73 -8.28 4.09 -5.89
N ALA A 74 -7.07 4.65 -5.93
CA ALA A 74 -6.82 6.06 -5.64
C ALA A 74 -7.60 6.99 -6.59
N ARG A 75 -7.73 6.60 -7.87
CA ARG A 75 -8.52 7.36 -8.86
C ARG A 75 -10.03 7.27 -8.60
N ALA A 76 -10.51 6.14 -8.12
CA ALA A 76 -11.93 5.92 -7.81
C ALA A 76 -12.38 6.65 -6.55
N CYS A 77 -11.46 6.97 -5.63
CA CYS A 77 -11.76 7.69 -4.38
C CYS A 77 -11.76 9.24 -4.50
N ARG A 78 -11.45 9.79 -5.68
CA ARG A 78 -11.44 11.24 -5.93
C ARG A 78 -12.78 11.74 -6.42
#